data_AF-A0A6I3MEF4-F1
#
_entry.id   AF-A0A6I3MEF4-F1
#
_cell.length_a   1.000
_cell.length_b   1.000
_cell.length_c   1.000
_cell.angle_alpha   90.00
_cell.angle_beta   90.00
_cell.angle_gamma   90.00
#
_symmetry.space_group_name_H-M   'P 1'
#
loop_
_entity.id
_entity.type
_entity.pdbx_description
1 polymer ?
#
loop_
_entity_poly.entity_id
_entity_poly.type
_entity_poly.pdbx_seq_one_letter_code
_entity_poly.pdbx_strand_id
1 'polypeptide(L)'
;MARPKTPRTQSAESARPDQAAKPSKPRTNGRSGNPAKVAAGAPRAQRGPATFRDWVGGARLRTLPLAIAPVALGTGAAVVLLGYLDEPFHPWRAVLALVVALALQIGVNYANDYSDGVRGTDEHRVGPARLVGSGAATPKQVLTVALAFFGLAALAGLALVVITQQWWLLAVGAAAIVAAWFYTGGKRPYGYYGLGELFVFVFFGLVATAGSTYVQALDVNLESWTGGAGVGLIACAVLMANNLRDVDQDRLARKRTLAVLVGPFVGRILFAVFMLAPFAITVFWALLYPPAWLVLFALLAALPACVIVGWARTPRELIIGLQLASVTALAYGVGMGLAFAF
;
A
#
# COMPACT_ATOMS: atom_id res chain seq x y z
N MET A 1 74.65 -65.83 -31.46
CA MET A 1 75.64 -64.79 -31.13
C MET A 1 75.50 -64.41 -29.66
N ALA A 2 76.60 -64.54 -28.91
CA ALA A 2 76.96 -63.98 -27.59
C ALA A 2 75.93 -63.91 -26.42
N ARG A 3 76.19 -64.74 -25.38
CA ARG A 3 75.93 -64.46 -23.93
C ARG A 3 76.94 -63.36 -23.43
N PRO A 4 76.98 -62.81 -22.18
CA PRO A 4 76.47 -63.35 -20.89
C PRO A 4 76.14 -62.36 -19.70
N LYS A 5 75.80 -62.95 -18.52
CA LYS A 5 76.12 -62.58 -17.11
C LYS A 5 75.42 -61.41 -16.35
N THR A 6 74.66 -61.81 -15.31
CA THR A 6 74.51 -61.36 -13.88
C THR A 6 75.57 -60.39 -13.28
N PRO A 7 75.44 -59.75 -12.07
CA PRO A 7 74.57 -60.04 -10.89
C PRO A 7 74.03 -58.82 -10.06
N ARG A 8 73.32 -59.16 -8.96
CA ARG A 8 72.97 -58.43 -7.72
C ARG A 8 73.75 -57.15 -7.35
N THR A 9 73.01 -56.19 -6.78
CA THR A 9 73.48 -55.32 -5.68
C THR A 9 72.46 -55.34 -4.53
N GLN A 10 72.94 -55.75 -3.35
CA GLN A 10 72.36 -55.47 -2.03
C GLN A 10 72.97 -54.18 -1.50
N SER A 11 72.18 -53.37 -0.78
CA SER A 11 72.52 -52.41 0.30
C SER A 11 71.44 -51.31 0.28
N ALA A 12 70.97 -50.71 1.36
CA ALA A 12 71.08 -50.91 2.80
C ALA A 12 69.92 -50.08 3.42
N GLU A 13 69.53 -50.43 4.64
CA GLU A 13 68.99 -49.55 5.69
C GLU A 13 68.14 -48.31 5.31
N SER A 14 66.89 -48.30 5.75
CA SER A 14 66.53 -47.42 6.87
C SER A 14 65.18 -47.82 7.47
N ALA A 15 65.19 -48.01 8.79
CA ALA A 15 64.05 -48.31 9.59
C ALA A 15 63.34 -47.02 10.02
N ARG A 16 62.00 -47.01 9.86
CA ARG A 16 60.96 -46.29 10.65
C ARG A 16 60.96 -44.73 10.54
N PRO A 17 59.81 -44.04 10.72
CA PRO A 17 58.74 -44.39 11.65
C PRO A 17 57.29 -44.23 11.16
N ASP A 18 56.42 -45.03 11.78
CA ASP A 18 55.07 -44.71 12.25
C ASP A 18 54.32 -43.59 11.51
N GLN A 19 53.59 -43.95 10.45
CA GLN A 19 52.44 -43.16 10.04
C GLN A 19 51.29 -43.42 11.01
N ALA A 20 51.25 -42.60 12.05
CA ALA A 20 50.12 -42.45 12.94
C ALA A 20 48.83 -42.25 12.12
N ALA A 21 47.83 -43.07 12.43
CA ALA A 21 46.49 -42.97 11.89
C ALA A 21 45.96 -41.54 12.04
N LYS A 22 45.58 -40.91 10.92
CA LYS A 22 44.89 -39.61 10.94
C LYS A 22 43.59 -39.74 11.75
N PRO A 23 43.33 -38.87 12.74
CA PRO A 23 42.08 -38.92 13.47
C PRO A 23 40.92 -38.59 12.51
N SER A 24 39.97 -39.50 12.40
CA SER A 24 38.71 -39.30 11.69
C SER A 24 38.00 -38.07 12.26
N LYS A 25 37.84 -37.02 11.46
CA LYS A 25 37.02 -35.86 11.82
C LYS A 25 35.62 -36.34 12.20
N PRO A 26 35.06 -35.93 13.36
CA PRO A 26 33.69 -36.28 13.69
C PRO A 26 32.77 -35.66 12.64
N ARG A 27 31.97 -36.51 11.99
CA ARG A 27 30.87 -36.10 11.13
C ARG A 27 29.92 -35.25 11.97
N THR A 28 30.00 -33.93 11.82
CA THR A 28 28.97 -33.05 12.33
C THR A 28 27.71 -33.37 11.56
N ASN A 29 26.71 -33.91 12.26
CA ASN A 29 25.37 -34.07 11.73
C ASN A 29 24.86 -32.69 11.32
N GLY A 30 24.99 -32.39 10.03
CA GLY A 30 24.39 -31.23 9.39
C GLY A 30 22.87 -31.36 9.45
N ARG A 31 22.29 -31.03 10.59
CA ARG A 31 20.93 -30.50 10.62
C ARG A 31 20.95 -29.33 9.65
N SER A 32 20.20 -29.43 8.56
CA SER A 32 19.93 -28.32 7.65
C SER A 32 19.32 -27.17 8.45
N GLY A 33 20.18 -26.33 9.01
CA GLY A 33 19.80 -25.17 9.78
C GLY A 33 19.20 -24.18 8.81
N ASN A 34 17.87 -24.06 8.84
CA ASN A 34 17.16 -22.99 8.16
C ASN A 34 17.82 -21.66 8.55
N PRO A 35 18.42 -20.89 7.60
CA PRO A 35 19.08 -19.62 7.91
C PRO A 35 18.13 -18.63 8.61
N ALA A 36 16.82 -18.78 8.42
CA ALA A 36 15.78 -17.99 9.09
C ALA A 36 15.71 -18.21 10.61
N LYS A 37 16.19 -19.35 11.15
CA LYS A 37 16.23 -19.59 12.61
C LYS A 37 17.47 -19.00 13.28
N VAL A 38 18.56 -18.80 12.55
CA VAL A 38 19.78 -18.16 13.09
C VAL A 38 19.61 -16.65 13.19
N ALA A 39 18.82 -16.05 12.28
CA ALA A 39 18.46 -14.63 12.33
C ALA A 39 17.47 -14.26 13.47
N ALA A 40 16.74 -15.23 14.01
CA ALA A 40 15.80 -15.01 15.13
C ALA A 40 16.49 -14.72 16.48
N GLY A 41 17.82 -14.87 16.56
CA GLY A 41 18.63 -14.62 17.77
C GLY A 41 19.50 -13.37 17.70
N ALA A 42 19.48 -12.61 16.60
CA ALA A 42 20.23 -11.35 16.53
C ALA A 42 19.53 -10.30 17.42
N PRO A 43 20.24 -9.65 18.36
CA PRO A 43 19.64 -8.60 19.17
C PRO A 43 19.09 -7.52 18.24
N ARG A 44 17.76 -7.30 18.30
CA ARG A 44 17.12 -6.15 17.65
C ARG A 44 17.88 -4.91 18.11
N ALA A 45 18.50 -4.19 17.18
CA ALA A 45 19.05 -2.88 17.48
C ALA A 45 17.87 -2.00 17.91
N GLN A 46 17.65 -1.91 19.22
CA GLN A 46 16.61 -1.05 19.80
C GLN A 46 16.97 0.38 19.40
N ARG A 47 16.25 0.91 18.41
CA ARG A 47 16.25 2.35 18.18
C ARG A 47 15.69 3.01 19.43
N GLY A 48 16.21 4.20 19.75
CA GLY A 48 15.63 5.06 20.78
C GLY A 48 14.14 5.34 20.53
N PRO A 49 13.47 5.99 21.48
CA PRO A 49 12.03 6.26 21.40
C PRO A 49 11.65 6.94 20.08
N ALA A 50 10.50 6.57 19.52
CA ALA A 50 9.99 7.11 18.26
C ALA A 50 9.99 8.65 18.29
N THR A 51 10.63 9.24 17.28
CA THR A 51 10.66 10.70 17.10
C THR A 51 9.35 11.18 16.49
N PHE A 52 9.07 12.49 16.56
CA PHE A 52 7.93 13.08 15.86
C PHE A 52 7.91 12.73 14.36
N ARG A 53 9.09 12.71 13.73
CA ARG A 53 9.24 12.32 12.31
C ARG A 53 8.82 10.87 12.06
N ASP A 54 9.06 9.97 13.00
CA ASP A 54 8.66 8.56 12.88
C ASP A 54 7.14 8.42 12.96
N TRP A 55 6.47 9.17 13.85
CA TRP A 55 5.01 9.21 13.92
C TRP A 55 4.39 9.79 12.64
N VAL A 56 4.92 10.91 12.16
CA VAL A 56 4.49 11.48 10.86
C VAL A 56 4.73 10.50 9.71
N GLY A 57 5.83 9.75 9.74
CA GLY A 57 6.10 8.66 8.81
C GLY A 57 5.06 7.53 8.90
N GLY A 58 4.68 7.15 10.12
CA GLY A 58 3.67 6.13 10.42
C GLY A 58 2.27 6.47 9.91
N ALA A 59 1.89 7.75 9.92
CA ALA A 59 0.65 8.22 9.30
C ALA A 59 0.62 8.07 7.76
N ARG A 60 1.79 7.79 7.13
CA ARG A 60 2.01 7.66 5.68
C ARG A 60 1.42 8.82 4.89
N LEU A 61 1.94 10.03 5.13
CA LEU A 61 1.56 11.26 4.44
C LEU A 61 1.46 11.11 2.91
N ARG A 62 2.31 10.27 2.31
CA ARG A 62 2.34 9.98 0.87
C ARG A 62 1.07 9.32 0.33
N THR A 63 0.21 8.78 1.19
CA THR A 63 -1.05 8.13 0.84
C THR A 63 -2.28 8.98 1.19
N LEU A 64 -2.12 10.08 1.93
CA LEU A 64 -3.22 11.01 2.21
C LEU A 64 -3.85 11.64 0.95
N PRO A 65 -3.10 11.89 -0.15
CA PRO A 65 -3.71 12.22 -1.43
C PRO A 65 -4.89 11.34 -1.86
N LEU A 66 -4.83 10.02 -1.56
CA LEU A 66 -5.90 9.08 -1.89
C LEU A 66 -7.17 9.25 -1.03
N ALA A 67 -7.07 9.90 0.12
CA ALA A 67 -8.22 10.24 0.94
C ALA A 67 -8.83 11.59 0.55
N ILE A 68 -7.99 12.54 0.11
CA ILE A 68 -8.41 13.89 -0.28
C ILE A 68 -9.09 13.88 -1.66
N ALA A 69 -8.49 13.19 -2.63
CA ALA A 69 -8.97 13.13 -4.01
C ALA A 69 -10.45 12.75 -4.17
N PRO A 70 -10.96 11.65 -3.56
CA PRO A 70 -12.37 11.27 -3.71
C PRO A 70 -13.33 12.28 -3.07
N VAL A 71 -12.94 12.90 -1.95
CA VAL A 71 -13.75 13.91 -1.26
C VAL A 71 -13.83 15.20 -2.08
N ALA A 72 -12.71 15.66 -2.63
CA ALA A 72 -12.68 16.85 -3.49
C ALA A 72 -13.54 16.66 -4.75
N LEU A 73 -13.40 15.52 -5.42
CA LEU A 73 -14.22 15.20 -6.60
C LEU A 73 -15.70 15.08 -6.22
N GLY A 74 -16.01 14.34 -5.16
CA GLY A 74 -17.39 14.16 -4.70
C GLY A 74 -18.05 15.47 -4.26
N THR A 75 -17.28 16.43 -3.75
CA THR A 75 -17.73 17.79 -3.44
C THR A 75 -18.10 18.56 -4.71
N GLY A 76 -17.26 18.50 -5.75
CA GLY A 76 -17.59 19.09 -7.05
C GLY A 76 -18.85 18.50 -7.67
N ALA A 77 -18.97 17.17 -7.63
CA ALA A 77 -20.18 16.49 -8.09
C ALA A 77 -21.43 16.86 -7.26
N ALA A 78 -21.28 17.13 -5.95
CA ALA A 78 -22.37 17.63 -5.11
C ALA A 78 -22.79 19.05 -5.50
N VAL A 79 -21.86 19.93 -5.86
CA VAL A 79 -22.18 21.28 -6.33
C VAL A 79 -23.07 21.23 -7.57
N VAL A 80 -22.83 20.30 -8.50
CA VAL A 80 -23.69 20.09 -9.68
C VAL A 80 -25.13 19.75 -9.25
N LEU A 81 -25.30 18.80 -8.33
CA LEU A 81 -26.62 18.41 -7.82
C LEU A 81 -27.32 19.56 -7.08
N LEU A 82 -26.60 20.24 -6.19
CA LEU A 82 -27.13 21.36 -5.41
C LEU A 82 -27.59 22.50 -6.33
N GLY A 83 -26.85 22.79 -7.40
CA GLY A 83 -27.25 23.77 -8.41
C GLY A 83 -28.51 23.37 -9.17
N TYR A 84 -28.70 22.08 -9.47
CA TYR A 84 -29.93 21.57 -10.09
C TYR A 84 -31.13 21.63 -9.15
N LEU A 85 -30.91 21.42 -7.85
CA LEU A 85 -31.95 21.42 -6.82
C LEU A 85 -32.26 22.82 -6.24
N ASP A 86 -31.50 23.86 -6.64
CA ASP A 86 -31.54 25.21 -6.05
C ASP A 86 -31.29 25.21 -4.52
N GLU A 87 -30.42 24.30 -4.07
CA GLU A 87 -30.07 24.12 -2.66
C GLU A 87 -28.71 24.74 -2.34
N PRO A 88 -28.51 25.36 -1.15
CA PRO A 88 -27.27 26.03 -0.82
C PRO A 88 -26.13 25.04 -0.54
N PHE A 89 -24.91 25.42 -0.95
CA PHE A 89 -23.71 24.69 -0.57
C PHE A 89 -23.36 24.90 0.91
N HIS A 90 -23.24 23.79 1.64
CA HIS A 90 -22.85 23.77 3.04
C HIS A 90 -21.39 23.29 3.21
N PRO A 91 -20.40 24.19 3.28
CA PRO A 91 -18.98 23.81 3.25
C PRO A 91 -18.57 22.92 4.43
N TRP A 92 -19.25 23.02 5.57
CA TRP A 92 -18.97 22.18 6.74
C TRP A 92 -19.26 20.69 6.48
N ARG A 93 -20.18 20.33 5.56
CA ARG A 93 -20.43 18.93 5.16
C ARG A 93 -19.21 18.34 4.45
N ALA A 94 -18.62 19.11 3.53
CA ALA A 94 -17.39 18.74 2.83
C ALA A 94 -16.21 18.60 3.81
N VAL A 95 -16.06 19.54 4.75
CA VAL A 95 -15.00 19.50 5.77
C VAL A 95 -15.14 18.27 6.67
N LEU A 96 -16.34 17.96 7.15
CA LEU A 96 -16.56 16.76 7.96
C LEU A 96 -16.28 15.48 7.16
N ALA A 97 -16.69 15.41 5.89
CA ALA A 97 -16.38 14.27 5.01
C ALA A 97 -14.86 14.10 4.84
N LEU A 98 -14.13 15.21 4.68
CA LEU A 98 -12.68 15.21 4.61
C LEU A 98 -12.03 14.74 5.91
N VAL A 99 -12.53 15.18 7.07
CA VAL A 99 -12.06 14.71 8.39
C VAL A 99 -12.28 13.21 8.52
N VAL A 100 -13.45 12.69 8.13
CA VAL A 100 -13.73 11.24 8.14
C VAL A 100 -12.72 10.50 7.26
N ALA A 101 -12.54 10.91 6.00
CA ALA A 101 -11.64 10.25 5.06
C ALA A 101 -10.18 10.25 5.54
N LEU A 102 -9.67 11.40 6.00
CA LEU A 102 -8.30 11.52 6.52
C LEU A 102 -8.10 10.72 7.79
N ALA A 103 -9.03 10.79 8.74
CA ALA A 103 -8.93 10.08 10.01
C ALA A 103 -9.00 8.56 9.80
N LEU A 104 -9.88 8.06 8.93
CA LEU A 104 -9.90 6.64 8.57
C LEU A 104 -8.59 6.20 7.90
N GLN A 105 -8.07 7.00 6.95
CA GLN A 105 -6.82 6.67 6.27
C GLN A 105 -5.63 6.59 7.24
N ILE A 106 -5.50 7.56 8.14
CA ILE A 106 -4.44 7.57 9.14
C ILE A 106 -4.62 6.41 10.13
N GLY A 107 -5.85 6.18 10.61
CA GLY A 107 -6.18 5.07 11.51
C GLY A 107 -5.82 3.71 10.92
N VAL A 108 -6.18 3.46 9.65
CA VAL A 108 -5.80 2.24 8.91
C VAL A 108 -4.29 2.11 8.79
N ASN A 109 -3.57 3.20 8.50
CA ASN A 109 -2.12 3.16 8.39
C ASN A 109 -1.43 2.72 9.69
N TYR A 110 -1.89 3.22 10.83
CA TYR A 110 -1.40 2.78 12.14
C TYR A 110 -1.87 1.37 12.52
N ALA A 111 -3.12 1.01 12.23
CA ALA A 111 -3.62 -0.35 12.44
C ALA A 111 -2.82 -1.40 11.64
N ASN A 112 -2.39 -1.03 10.43
CA ASN A 112 -1.50 -1.84 9.58
C ASN A 112 -0.10 -1.98 10.19
N ASP A 113 0.48 -0.90 10.72
CA ASP A 113 1.79 -0.93 11.41
C ASP A 113 1.74 -1.83 12.65
N TYR A 114 0.68 -1.68 13.46
CA TYR A 114 0.41 -2.56 14.60
C TYR A 114 0.30 -4.03 14.20
N SER A 115 -0.59 -4.35 13.24
CA SER A 115 -0.94 -5.73 12.90
C SER A 115 0.24 -6.49 12.28
N ASP A 116 0.96 -5.88 11.34
CA ASP A 116 2.12 -6.52 10.70
C ASP A 116 3.33 -6.58 11.65
N GLY A 117 3.50 -5.59 12.52
CA GLY A 117 4.56 -5.55 13.54
C GLY A 117 4.39 -6.64 14.59
N VAL A 118 3.17 -6.86 15.09
CA VAL A 118 2.87 -7.97 16.03
C VAL A 118 3.03 -9.34 15.36
N ARG A 119 2.75 -9.46 14.06
CA ARG A 119 2.92 -10.70 13.29
C ARG A 119 4.36 -10.99 12.83
N GLY A 120 5.29 -10.05 13.00
CA GLY A 120 6.67 -10.19 12.54
C GLY A 120 6.84 -10.09 11.02
N THR A 121 5.82 -9.64 10.28
CA THR A 121 5.90 -9.50 8.81
C THR A 121 6.87 -8.38 8.41
N ASP A 122 7.14 -7.44 9.31
CA ASP A 122 8.04 -6.30 9.06
C ASP A 122 9.54 -6.61 9.35
N GLU A 123 9.90 -7.82 9.80
CA GLU A 123 11.30 -8.16 10.16
C GLU A 123 12.27 -8.14 8.97
N HIS A 124 11.77 -8.31 7.74
CA HIS A 124 12.58 -8.35 6.53
C HIS A 124 12.18 -7.29 5.50
N ARG A 125 11.47 -6.23 5.92
CA ARG A 125 10.86 -5.22 5.04
C ARG A 125 11.90 -4.38 4.28
N VAL A 126 11.65 -4.12 2.98
CA VAL A 126 12.50 -3.25 2.12
C VAL A 126 12.05 -1.78 2.11
N GLY A 127 10.83 -1.49 2.57
CA GLY A 127 10.27 -0.14 2.70
C GLY A 127 10.72 0.62 3.97
N PRO A 128 10.22 1.86 4.18
CA PRO A 128 10.54 2.65 5.37
C PRO A 128 10.30 1.86 6.66
N ALA A 129 11.16 2.08 7.66
CA ALA A 129 11.04 1.47 8.97
C ALA A 129 9.68 1.81 9.59
N ARG A 130 9.01 0.80 10.13
CA ARG A 130 7.73 0.94 10.83
C ARG A 130 7.91 1.06 12.33
N LEU A 131 6.95 1.67 13.00
CA LEU A 131 7.03 2.01 14.42
C LEU A 131 7.16 0.77 15.29
N VAL A 132 6.29 -0.22 15.09
CA VAL A 132 6.32 -1.48 15.86
C VAL A 132 7.46 -2.38 15.39
N GLY A 133 7.62 -2.53 14.07
CA GLY A 133 8.65 -3.41 13.49
C GLY A 133 10.09 -3.01 13.83
N SER A 134 10.36 -1.71 14.02
CA SER A 134 11.68 -1.20 14.43
C SER A 134 11.91 -1.21 15.95
N GLY A 135 10.87 -1.47 16.76
CA GLY A 135 10.92 -1.35 18.21
C GLY A 135 10.89 0.10 18.72
N ALA A 136 10.73 1.10 17.85
CA ALA A 136 10.71 2.52 18.23
C ALA A 136 9.45 2.91 19.04
N ALA A 137 8.34 2.21 18.84
CA ALA A 137 7.14 2.34 19.65
C ALA A 137 6.55 0.97 20.02
N THR A 138 5.90 0.89 21.17
CA THR A 138 5.24 -0.35 21.61
C THR A 138 3.96 -0.61 20.78
N PRO A 139 3.57 -1.88 20.56
CA PRO A 139 2.31 -2.20 19.89
C PRO A 139 1.09 -1.53 20.52
N LYS A 140 1.06 -1.42 21.86
CA LYS A 140 -0.03 -0.75 22.58
C LYS A 140 -0.14 0.74 22.21
N GLN A 141 0.98 1.46 22.15
CA GLN A 141 0.97 2.88 21.77
C GLN A 141 0.43 3.07 20.35
N VAL A 142 0.90 2.28 19.39
CA VAL A 142 0.46 2.38 17.99
C VAL A 142 -1.02 2.02 17.84
N LEU A 143 -1.51 1.01 18.57
CA LEU A 143 -2.93 0.65 18.59
C LEU A 143 -3.78 1.78 19.17
N THR A 144 -3.37 2.41 20.27
CA THR A 144 -4.11 3.54 20.86
C THR A 144 -4.23 4.70 19.86
N VAL A 145 -3.16 5.02 19.12
CA VAL A 145 -3.21 6.07 18.09
C VAL A 145 -4.15 5.67 16.96
N ALA A 146 -4.11 4.42 16.49
CA ALA A 146 -5.06 3.93 15.48
C ALA A 146 -6.52 4.09 15.93
N LEU A 147 -6.84 3.67 17.17
CA LEU A 147 -8.18 3.78 17.74
C LEU A 147 -8.61 5.23 17.95
N ALA A 148 -7.71 6.14 18.33
CA ALA A 148 -8.02 7.56 18.45
C ALA A 148 -8.45 8.18 17.11
N PHE A 149 -7.77 7.82 16.02
CA PHE A 149 -8.16 8.27 14.67
C PHE A 149 -9.48 7.63 14.21
N PHE A 150 -9.74 6.36 14.51
CA PHE A 150 -11.06 5.76 14.25
C PHE A 150 -12.16 6.41 15.09
N GLY A 151 -11.89 6.79 16.35
CA GLY A 151 -12.80 7.57 17.17
C GLY A 151 -13.09 8.94 16.57
N LEU A 152 -12.07 9.65 16.09
CA LEU A 152 -12.24 10.94 15.40
C LEU A 152 -13.10 10.80 14.14
N ALA A 153 -12.85 9.77 13.32
CA ALA A 153 -13.67 9.47 12.16
C ALA A 153 -15.12 9.16 12.54
N ALA A 154 -15.35 8.37 13.60
CA ALA A 154 -16.68 8.04 14.08
C ALA A 154 -17.44 9.27 14.59
N LEU A 155 -16.77 10.19 15.31
CA LEU A 155 -17.37 11.43 15.79
C LEU A 155 -17.75 12.37 14.63
N ALA A 156 -16.84 12.57 13.66
CA ALA A 156 -17.13 13.38 12.48
C ALA A 156 -18.23 12.75 11.60
N GLY A 157 -18.22 11.43 11.45
CA GLY A 157 -19.26 10.68 10.74
C GLY A 157 -20.62 10.77 11.45
N LEU A 158 -20.64 10.64 12.78
CA LEU A 158 -21.86 10.82 13.58
C LEU A 158 -22.40 12.24 13.46
N ALA A 159 -21.54 13.26 13.46
CA ALA A 159 -21.96 14.63 13.20
C ALA A 159 -22.63 14.76 11.83
N LEU A 160 -22.06 14.17 10.76
CA LEU A 160 -22.70 14.12 9.45
C LEU A 160 -24.06 13.43 9.49
N VAL A 161 -24.18 12.27 10.16
CA VAL A 161 -25.45 11.55 10.30
C VAL A 161 -26.51 12.42 11.00
N VAL A 162 -26.14 13.07 12.10
CA VAL A 162 -27.07 13.93 12.85
C VAL A 162 -27.49 15.13 12.02
N ILE A 163 -26.59 15.76 11.27
CA ILE A 163 -26.96 16.96 10.52
C ILE A 163 -27.73 16.63 9.24
N THR A 164 -27.43 15.50 8.59
CA THR A 164 -28.14 15.04 7.38
C THR A 164 -29.41 14.25 7.68
N GLN A 165 -29.59 13.80 8.93
CA GLN A 165 -30.64 12.89 9.39
C GLN A 165 -30.62 11.51 8.69
N GLN A 166 -29.50 11.15 8.06
CA GLN A 166 -29.35 9.90 7.31
C GLN A 166 -28.79 8.79 8.20
N TRP A 167 -29.63 8.25 9.08
CA TRP A 167 -29.25 7.24 10.09
C TRP A 167 -28.68 5.95 9.49
N TRP A 168 -29.05 5.60 8.27
CA TRP A 168 -28.53 4.43 7.57
C TRP A 168 -27.01 4.52 7.30
N LEU A 169 -26.44 5.73 7.26
CA LEU A 169 -24.99 5.94 7.12
C LEU A 169 -24.19 5.41 8.32
N LEU A 170 -24.81 5.20 9.49
CA LEU A 170 -24.16 4.52 10.60
C LEU A 170 -23.76 3.09 10.23
N ALA A 171 -24.61 2.38 9.48
CA ALA A 171 -24.30 1.05 9.00
C ALA A 171 -23.15 1.07 7.99
N VAL A 172 -23.11 2.07 7.10
CA VAL A 172 -22.01 2.27 6.15
C VAL A 172 -20.69 2.58 6.87
N GLY A 173 -20.72 3.48 7.85
CA GLY A 173 -19.55 3.81 8.66
C GLY A 173 -19.01 2.62 9.46
N ALA A 174 -19.91 1.85 10.08
CA ALA A 174 -19.54 0.60 10.76
C ALA A 174 -18.92 -0.41 9.79
N ALA A 175 -19.52 -0.61 8.62
CA ALA A 175 -18.99 -1.48 7.57
C ALA A 175 -17.60 -1.02 7.09
N ALA A 176 -17.38 0.30 6.94
CA ALA A 176 -16.09 0.86 6.54
C ALA A 176 -15.00 0.61 7.60
N ILE A 177 -15.30 0.79 8.89
CA ILE A 177 -14.37 0.51 10.00
C ILE A 177 -14.05 -1.00 10.07
N VAL A 178 -15.06 -1.86 9.93
CA VAL A 178 -14.90 -3.31 9.89
C VAL A 178 -14.03 -3.73 8.70
N ALA A 179 -14.32 -3.21 7.51
CA ALA A 179 -13.54 -3.47 6.30
C ALA A 179 -12.09 -3.01 6.48
N ALA A 180 -11.86 -1.81 7.02
CA ALA A 180 -10.56 -1.29 7.38
C ALA A 180 -9.78 -2.22 8.32
N TRP A 181 -10.42 -2.73 9.37
CA TRP A 181 -9.79 -3.63 10.33
C TRP A 181 -9.43 -4.99 9.71
N PHE A 182 -10.34 -5.62 8.97
CA PHE A 182 -10.10 -6.94 8.35
C PHE A 182 -9.24 -6.88 7.09
N TYR A 183 -8.88 -5.70 6.60
CA TYR A 183 -7.95 -5.54 5.47
C TYR A 183 -6.58 -6.13 5.79
N THR A 184 -6.07 -5.89 7.01
CA THR A 184 -4.80 -6.41 7.51
C THR A 184 -4.92 -7.19 8.81
N GLY A 185 -5.92 -6.90 9.64
CA GLY A 185 -6.22 -7.59 10.90
C GLY A 185 -6.97 -8.91 10.73
N GLY A 186 -7.05 -9.70 11.81
CA GLY A 186 -7.78 -10.98 11.84
C GLY A 186 -6.96 -12.23 11.48
N LYS A 187 -7.58 -13.41 11.44
CA LYS A 187 -6.87 -14.68 11.13
C LYS A 187 -6.61 -14.86 9.61
N ARG A 188 -7.37 -14.15 8.77
CA ARG A 188 -7.37 -14.26 7.30
C ARG A 188 -7.68 -12.89 6.68
N PRO A 189 -6.71 -11.94 6.68
CA PRO A 189 -6.92 -10.62 6.10
C PRO A 189 -7.18 -10.72 4.59
N TYR A 190 -8.28 -10.14 4.13
CA TYR A 190 -8.70 -10.29 2.73
C TYR A 190 -7.73 -9.62 1.74
N GLY A 191 -6.94 -8.64 2.20
CA GLY A 191 -5.85 -8.03 1.42
C GLY A 191 -4.81 -9.03 0.92
N TYR A 192 -4.76 -10.25 1.48
CA TYR A 192 -3.83 -11.30 1.04
C TYR A 192 -4.42 -12.26 0.00
N TYR A 193 -5.64 -12.02 -0.48
CA TYR A 193 -6.37 -12.91 -1.41
C TYR A 193 -6.52 -12.35 -2.83
N GLY A 194 -5.72 -11.36 -3.21
CA GLY A 194 -5.68 -10.84 -4.58
C GLY A 194 -6.85 -9.94 -4.92
N LEU A 195 -7.71 -9.67 -3.94
CA LEU A 195 -8.85 -8.77 -4.07
C LEU A 195 -8.53 -7.34 -3.64
N GLY A 196 -7.28 -7.05 -3.24
CA GLY A 196 -6.89 -5.74 -2.69
C GLY A 196 -7.26 -4.58 -3.62
N GLU A 197 -6.96 -4.71 -4.90
CA GLU A 197 -7.26 -3.72 -5.93
C GLU A 197 -8.77 -3.52 -6.09
N LEU A 198 -9.58 -4.59 -6.04
CA LEU A 198 -11.05 -4.49 -6.09
C LEU A 198 -11.60 -3.73 -4.86
N PHE A 199 -11.11 -4.05 -3.66
CA PHE A 199 -11.53 -3.35 -2.44
C PHE A 199 -11.11 -1.89 -2.45
N VAL A 200 -9.90 -1.58 -2.90
CA VAL A 200 -9.45 -0.19 -3.05
C VAL A 200 -10.31 0.55 -4.08
N PHE A 201 -10.59 -0.04 -5.23
CA PHE A 201 -11.47 0.57 -6.23
C PHE A 201 -12.84 0.92 -5.66
N VAL A 202 -13.47 -0.03 -4.95
CA VAL A 202 -14.81 0.16 -4.37
C VAL A 202 -14.78 1.17 -3.22
N PHE A 203 -13.91 1.00 -2.23
CA PHE A 203 -13.98 1.81 -1.01
C PHE A 203 -13.30 3.18 -1.15
N PHE A 204 -12.12 3.24 -1.79
CA PHE A 204 -11.39 4.50 -1.97
C PHE A 204 -11.83 5.28 -3.21
N GLY A 205 -12.37 4.60 -4.22
CA GLY A 205 -12.97 5.24 -5.39
C GLY A 205 -14.45 5.49 -5.18
N LEU A 206 -15.27 4.47 -5.44
CA LEU A 206 -16.73 4.62 -5.54
C LEU A 206 -17.38 5.10 -4.24
N VAL A 207 -17.20 4.38 -3.13
CA VAL A 207 -17.86 4.67 -1.85
C VAL A 207 -17.38 5.99 -1.27
N ALA A 208 -16.08 6.27 -1.31
CA ALA A 208 -15.55 7.53 -0.81
C ALA A 208 -16.07 8.74 -1.62
N THR A 209 -16.08 8.64 -2.95
CA THR A 209 -16.56 9.74 -3.81
C THR A 209 -18.08 9.88 -3.74
N ALA A 210 -18.84 8.81 -3.99
CA ALA A 210 -20.31 8.83 -3.92
C ALA A 210 -20.80 9.19 -2.52
N GLY A 211 -20.17 8.65 -1.47
CA GLY A 211 -20.49 9.00 -0.09
C GLY A 211 -20.23 10.47 0.20
N SER A 212 -19.13 11.03 -0.31
CA SER A 212 -18.83 12.47 -0.16
C SER A 212 -19.86 13.34 -0.87
N THR A 213 -20.37 12.92 -2.03
CA THR A 213 -21.47 13.61 -2.72
C THR A 213 -22.77 13.48 -1.93
N TYR A 214 -23.11 12.26 -1.51
CA TYR A 214 -24.34 11.98 -0.79
C TYR A 214 -24.47 12.75 0.50
N VAL A 215 -23.42 12.82 1.33
CA VAL A 215 -23.50 13.58 2.60
C VAL A 215 -23.62 15.09 2.41
N GLN A 216 -23.38 15.58 1.19
CA GLN A 216 -23.49 17.00 0.84
C GLN A 216 -24.83 17.32 0.17
N ALA A 217 -25.22 16.54 -0.84
CA ALA A 217 -26.38 16.77 -1.70
C ALA A 217 -27.56 15.81 -1.48
N LEU A 218 -27.41 14.79 -0.63
CA LEU A 218 -28.40 13.73 -0.34
C LEU A 218 -28.81 12.87 -1.55
N ASP A 219 -28.04 12.94 -2.62
CA ASP A 219 -28.16 12.10 -3.81
C ASP A 219 -26.78 11.86 -4.44
N VAL A 220 -26.69 10.98 -5.44
CA VAL A 220 -25.45 10.63 -6.15
C VAL A 220 -25.67 10.66 -7.65
N ASN A 221 -24.95 11.53 -8.35
CA ASN A 221 -25.01 11.70 -9.81
C ASN A 221 -23.93 10.89 -10.56
N LEU A 222 -23.96 10.97 -11.89
CA LEU A 222 -23.06 10.23 -12.77
C LEU A 222 -21.60 10.69 -12.63
N GLU A 223 -21.40 11.97 -12.35
CA GLU A 223 -20.13 12.64 -12.06
C GLU A 223 -19.43 11.95 -10.88
N SER A 224 -20.16 11.66 -9.80
CA SER A 224 -19.64 10.92 -8.65
C SER A 224 -19.25 9.49 -8.99
N TRP A 225 -20.09 8.76 -9.74
CA TRP A 225 -19.81 7.35 -10.07
C TRP A 225 -18.63 7.19 -11.02
N THR A 226 -18.63 7.95 -12.11
CA THR A 226 -17.58 7.88 -13.15
C THR A 226 -16.29 8.53 -12.66
N GLY A 227 -16.36 9.67 -11.98
CA GLY A 227 -15.20 10.30 -11.38
C GLY A 227 -14.63 9.48 -10.22
N GLY A 228 -15.48 8.87 -9.39
CA GLY A 228 -15.10 7.93 -8.35
C GLY A 228 -14.43 6.66 -8.91
N ALA A 229 -14.89 6.16 -10.06
CA ALA A 229 -14.19 5.09 -10.77
C ALA A 229 -12.77 5.53 -11.20
N GLY A 230 -12.62 6.74 -11.73
CA GLY A 230 -11.31 7.32 -12.05
C GLY A 230 -10.38 7.40 -10.85
N VAL A 231 -10.84 7.96 -9.72
CA VAL A 231 -10.06 8.02 -8.47
C VAL A 231 -9.71 6.63 -7.96
N GLY A 232 -10.66 5.69 -8.03
CA GLY A 232 -10.48 4.29 -7.64
C GLY A 232 -9.39 3.59 -8.45
N LEU A 233 -9.37 3.78 -9.77
CA LEU A 233 -8.33 3.22 -10.64
C LEU A 233 -6.94 3.79 -10.28
N ILE A 234 -6.81 5.10 -10.03
CA ILE A 234 -5.53 5.67 -9.60
C ILE A 234 -5.11 5.08 -8.24
N ALA A 235 -6.05 4.89 -7.31
CA ALA A 235 -5.79 4.23 -6.04
C ALA A 235 -5.32 2.77 -6.23
N CYS A 236 -5.89 2.03 -7.18
CA CYS A 236 -5.40 0.70 -7.59
C CYS A 236 -3.98 0.78 -8.15
N ALA A 237 -3.63 1.81 -8.92
CA ALA A 237 -2.27 2.01 -9.41
C ALA A 237 -1.28 2.19 -8.25
N VAL A 238 -1.61 3.03 -7.26
CA VAL A 238 -0.79 3.21 -6.04
C VAL A 238 -0.59 1.87 -5.31
N LEU A 239 -1.66 1.08 -5.13
CA LEU A 239 -1.57 -0.24 -4.50
C LEU A 239 -0.74 -1.23 -5.35
N MET A 240 -0.91 -1.23 -6.67
CA MET A 240 -0.17 -2.10 -7.59
C MET A 240 1.33 -1.79 -7.54
N ALA A 241 1.74 -0.52 -7.52
CA ALA A 241 3.16 -0.16 -7.34
C ALA A 241 3.71 -0.66 -6.00
N ASN A 242 2.90 -0.62 -4.94
CA ASN A 242 3.29 -1.17 -3.64
C ASN A 242 3.43 -2.71 -3.68
N ASN A 243 2.48 -3.40 -4.33
CA ASN A 243 2.49 -4.86 -4.47
C ASN A 243 3.62 -5.35 -5.38
N LEU A 244 3.95 -4.62 -6.44
CA LEU A 244 5.11 -4.89 -7.30
C LEU A 244 6.43 -4.76 -6.56
N ARG A 245 6.54 -3.79 -5.64
CA ARG A 245 7.76 -3.58 -4.83
C ARG A 245 8.03 -4.77 -3.91
N ASP A 246 6.97 -5.33 -3.34
CA ASP A 246 7.06 -6.35 -2.32
C ASP A 246 6.81 -7.77 -2.89
N VAL A 247 6.71 -7.92 -4.22
CA VAL A 247 6.25 -9.16 -4.90
C VAL A 247 7.04 -10.41 -4.50
N ASP A 248 8.37 -10.33 -4.41
CA ASP A 248 9.20 -11.47 -4.04
C ASP A 248 9.03 -11.85 -2.58
N GLN A 249 8.91 -10.84 -1.70
CA GLN A 249 8.68 -11.05 -0.27
C GLN A 249 7.29 -11.61 0.00
N ASP A 250 6.28 -11.09 -0.68
CA ASP A 250 4.90 -11.54 -0.58
C ASP A 250 4.75 -12.98 -1.08
N ARG A 251 5.48 -13.35 -2.15
CA ARG A 251 5.56 -14.74 -2.61
C ARG A 251 6.17 -15.67 -1.56
N LEU A 252 7.29 -15.28 -0.93
CA LEU A 252 7.92 -16.05 0.15
C LEU A 252 7.01 -16.18 1.38
N ALA A 253 6.25 -15.14 1.69
CA ALA A 253 5.27 -15.12 2.78
C ALA A 253 3.95 -15.84 2.44
N ARG A 254 3.83 -16.44 1.24
CA ARG A 254 2.61 -17.10 0.72
C ARG A 254 1.38 -16.18 0.68
N LYS A 255 1.58 -14.86 0.54
CA LYS A 255 0.50 -13.93 0.23
C LYS A 255 0.14 -14.06 -1.24
N ARG A 256 -1.15 -13.91 -1.57
CA ARG A 256 -1.66 -13.98 -2.94
C ARG A 256 -2.12 -12.61 -3.41
N THR A 257 -1.27 -11.59 -3.32
CA THR A 257 -1.60 -10.25 -3.88
C THR A 257 -1.77 -10.35 -5.39
N LEU A 258 -2.48 -9.39 -6.02
CA LEU A 258 -2.72 -9.44 -7.46
C LEU A 258 -1.41 -9.49 -8.24
N ALA A 259 -0.40 -8.68 -7.84
CA ALA A 259 0.93 -8.70 -8.43
C ALA A 259 1.63 -10.07 -8.35
N VAL A 260 1.43 -10.82 -7.26
CA VAL A 260 1.97 -12.19 -7.12
C VAL A 260 1.23 -13.16 -8.05
N LEU A 261 -0.09 -13.00 -8.20
CA LEU A 261 -0.93 -13.87 -9.02
C LEU A 261 -0.69 -13.69 -10.53
N VAL A 262 -0.65 -12.44 -11.00
CA VAL A 262 -0.48 -12.12 -12.43
C VAL A 262 0.99 -12.01 -12.84
N GLY A 263 1.89 -11.89 -11.87
CA GLY A 263 3.32 -11.71 -12.08
C GLY A 263 3.75 -10.27 -12.37
N PRO A 264 5.05 -9.94 -12.23
CA PRO A 264 5.54 -8.57 -12.32
C PRO A 264 5.30 -7.89 -13.68
N PHE A 265 5.36 -8.64 -14.78
CA PHE A 265 5.15 -8.08 -16.12
C PHE A 265 3.72 -7.57 -16.30
N VAL A 266 2.73 -8.44 -16.04
CA VAL A 266 1.32 -8.07 -16.13
C VAL A 266 0.97 -7.01 -15.08
N GLY A 267 1.55 -7.09 -13.87
CA GLY A 267 1.34 -6.07 -12.84
C GLY A 267 1.78 -4.67 -13.27
N ARG A 268 2.88 -4.54 -14.04
CA ARG A 268 3.32 -3.25 -14.61
C ARG A 268 2.36 -2.73 -15.69
N ILE A 269 1.81 -3.62 -16.52
CA ILE A 269 0.77 -3.26 -17.49
C ILE A 269 -0.48 -2.78 -16.77
N LEU A 270 -0.94 -3.52 -15.75
CA LEU A 270 -2.09 -3.14 -14.94
C LEU A 270 -1.88 -1.80 -14.25
N PHE A 271 -0.67 -1.54 -13.72
CA PHE A 271 -0.32 -0.22 -13.19
C PHE A 271 -0.57 0.88 -14.23
N ALA A 272 -0.05 0.75 -15.44
CA ALA A 272 -0.22 1.75 -16.50
C ALA A 272 -1.70 1.91 -16.90
N VAL A 273 -2.45 0.81 -17.02
CA VAL A 273 -3.90 0.85 -17.32
C VAL A 273 -4.66 1.60 -16.24
N PHE A 274 -4.45 1.23 -14.98
CA PHE A 274 -5.07 1.89 -13.83
C PHE A 274 -4.70 3.38 -13.73
N MET A 275 -3.48 3.72 -14.12
CA MET A 275 -2.98 5.09 -14.10
C MET A 275 -3.54 5.96 -15.22
N LEU A 276 -3.75 5.39 -16.43
CA LEU A 276 -4.08 6.16 -17.64
C LEU A 276 -5.56 6.10 -18.03
N ALA A 277 -6.27 5.01 -17.74
CA ALA A 277 -7.71 4.89 -18.02
C ALA A 277 -8.58 6.02 -17.44
N PRO A 278 -8.31 6.59 -16.25
CA PRO A 278 -9.05 7.73 -15.72
C PRO A 278 -9.06 8.94 -16.65
N PHE A 279 -8.02 9.14 -17.46
CA PHE A 279 -7.96 10.29 -18.36
C PHE A 279 -8.90 10.15 -19.56
N ALA A 280 -9.37 8.94 -19.91
CA ALA A 280 -10.47 8.79 -20.85
C ALA A 280 -11.79 9.31 -20.25
N ILE A 281 -12.01 9.09 -18.95
CA ILE A 281 -13.14 9.65 -18.20
C ILE A 281 -13.03 11.18 -18.15
N THR A 282 -11.82 11.71 -17.91
CA THR A 282 -11.56 13.15 -17.99
C THR A 282 -11.89 13.72 -19.37
N VAL A 283 -11.43 13.09 -20.46
CA VAL A 283 -11.71 13.57 -21.82
C VAL A 283 -13.21 13.58 -22.10
N PHE A 284 -13.94 12.54 -21.69
CA PHE A 284 -15.40 12.51 -21.82
C PHE A 284 -16.05 13.71 -21.10
N TRP A 285 -15.71 13.92 -19.82
CA TRP A 285 -16.27 15.04 -19.06
C TRP A 285 -15.79 16.40 -19.53
N ALA A 286 -14.61 16.52 -20.12
CA ALA A 286 -14.10 17.78 -20.67
C ALA A 286 -14.89 18.30 -21.87
N LEU A 287 -15.67 17.43 -22.52
CA LEU A 287 -16.63 17.83 -23.55
C LEU A 287 -17.86 18.53 -22.96
N LEU A 288 -18.17 18.27 -21.68
CA LEU A 288 -19.34 18.82 -20.98
C LEU A 288 -18.94 19.94 -20.00
N TYR A 289 -17.77 19.81 -19.37
CA TYR A 289 -17.16 20.74 -18.42
C TYR A 289 -15.80 21.18 -18.99
N PRO A 290 -15.74 22.27 -19.77
CA PRO A 290 -14.50 22.74 -20.38
C PRO A 290 -13.30 22.89 -19.42
N PRO A 291 -13.47 23.29 -18.15
CA PRO A 291 -12.36 23.32 -17.20
C PRO A 291 -11.68 21.96 -16.96
N ALA A 292 -12.36 20.82 -17.23
CA ALA A 292 -11.78 19.49 -17.05
C ALA A 292 -10.64 19.20 -18.04
N TRP A 293 -10.49 19.97 -19.13
CA TRP A 293 -9.29 19.92 -19.98
C TRP A 293 -8.01 20.20 -19.18
N LEU A 294 -8.08 21.06 -18.15
CA LEU A 294 -6.95 21.37 -17.28
C LEU A 294 -6.53 20.18 -16.41
N VAL A 295 -7.42 19.22 -16.16
CA VAL A 295 -7.09 18.00 -15.41
C VAL A 295 -6.07 17.14 -16.17
N LEU A 296 -6.01 17.25 -17.50
CA LEU A 296 -5.00 16.56 -18.31
C LEU A 296 -3.57 16.98 -17.94
N PHE A 297 -3.34 18.13 -17.30
CA PHE A 297 -2.01 18.47 -16.76
C PHE A 297 -1.54 17.48 -15.69
N ALA A 298 -2.43 16.73 -15.04
CA ALA A 298 -2.04 15.65 -14.14
C ALA A 298 -1.29 14.51 -14.88
N LEU A 299 -1.38 14.41 -16.21
CA LEU A 299 -0.55 13.51 -17.03
C LEU A 299 0.95 13.82 -16.91
N LEU A 300 1.33 15.05 -16.56
CA LEU A 300 2.73 15.41 -16.30
C LEU A 300 3.33 14.63 -15.12
N ALA A 301 2.49 14.15 -14.19
CA ALA A 301 2.91 13.21 -13.14
C ALA A 301 2.61 11.75 -13.52
N ALA A 302 1.47 11.48 -14.18
CA ALA A 302 1.02 10.13 -14.51
C ALA A 302 1.94 9.42 -15.52
N LEU A 303 2.36 10.11 -16.59
CA LEU A 303 3.19 9.54 -17.65
C LEU A 303 4.59 9.17 -17.13
N PRO A 304 5.32 10.04 -16.41
CA PRO A 304 6.58 9.62 -15.77
C PRO A 304 6.40 8.47 -14.78
N ALA A 305 5.29 8.42 -14.03
CA ALA A 305 5.01 7.30 -13.14
C ALA A 305 4.93 5.97 -13.91
N CYS A 306 4.22 5.95 -15.04
CA CYS A 306 4.10 4.77 -15.90
C CYS A 306 5.46 4.32 -16.46
N VAL A 307 6.27 5.27 -16.94
CA VAL A 307 7.61 4.98 -17.44
C VAL A 307 8.49 4.42 -16.32
N ILE A 308 8.54 5.08 -15.16
CA ILE A 308 9.37 4.65 -14.03
C ILE A 308 8.96 3.24 -13.56
N VAL A 309 7.68 2.97 -13.37
CA VAL A 309 7.20 1.64 -12.92
C VAL A 309 7.41 0.57 -13.99
N GLY A 310 7.19 0.91 -15.26
CA GLY A 310 7.40 -0.01 -16.38
C GLY A 310 8.84 -0.51 -16.47
N TRP A 311 9.81 0.37 -16.20
CA TRP A 311 11.25 0.08 -16.31
C TRP A 311 11.96 -0.14 -14.97
N ALA A 312 11.23 -0.10 -13.86
CA ALA A 312 11.82 -0.23 -12.53
C ALA A 312 12.62 -1.53 -12.37
N ARG A 313 13.82 -1.41 -11.82
CA ARG A 313 14.72 -2.49 -11.41
C ARG A 313 14.92 -2.52 -9.90
N THR A 314 14.64 -1.40 -9.23
CA THR A 314 14.86 -1.25 -7.79
C THR A 314 13.58 -0.90 -7.04
N PRO A 315 13.46 -1.29 -5.75
CA PRO A 315 12.35 -0.87 -4.90
C PRO A 315 12.19 0.65 -4.77
N ARG A 316 13.29 1.41 -4.90
CA ARG A 316 13.27 2.88 -4.81
C ARG A 316 12.54 3.51 -5.98
N GLU A 317 12.72 2.99 -7.20
CA GLU A 317 12.01 3.48 -8.39
C GLU A 317 10.51 3.25 -8.27
N LEU A 318 10.09 2.08 -7.76
CA LEU A 318 8.67 1.80 -7.50
C LEU A 318 8.08 2.72 -6.42
N ILE A 319 8.87 3.14 -5.43
CA ILE A 319 8.45 4.16 -4.46
C ILE A 319 8.26 5.52 -5.12
N ILE A 320 9.12 5.91 -6.06
CA ILE A 320 8.99 7.17 -6.81
C ILE A 320 7.73 7.12 -7.70
N GLY A 321 7.53 6.02 -8.42
CA GLY A 321 6.32 5.81 -9.22
C GLY A 321 5.05 5.88 -8.38
N LEU A 322 5.06 5.28 -7.18
CA LEU A 322 3.97 5.39 -6.20
C LEU A 322 3.73 6.84 -5.76
N GLN A 323 4.78 7.62 -5.49
CA GLN A 323 4.64 9.03 -5.10
C GLN A 323 4.01 9.87 -6.21
N LEU A 324 4.43 9.67 -7.46
CA LEU A 324 3.85 10.36 -8.62
C LEU A 324 2.39 9.94 -8.86
N ALA A 325 2.06 8.66 -8.67
CA ALA A 325 0.68 8.18 -8.73
C ALA A 325 -0.19 8.83 -7.63
N SER A 326 0.31 8.97 -6.41
CA SER A 326 -0.38 9.71 -5.34
C SER A 326 -0.58 11.18 -5.67
N VAL A 327 0.43 11.87 -6.23
CA VAL A 327 0.29 13.27 -6.66
C VAL A 327 -0.75 13.39 -7.78
N THR A 328 -0.72 12.45 -8.73
CA THR A 328 -1.72 12.40 -9.81
C THR A 328 -3.11 12.20 -9.25
N ALA A 329 -3.31 11.33 -8.25
CA ALA A 329 -4.61 11.14 -7.62
C ALA A 329 -5.16 12.45 -7.05
N LEU A 330 -4.32 13.22 -6.34
CA LEU A 330 -4.71 14.52 -5.80
C LEU A 330 -5.07 15.50 -6.91
N ALA A 331 -4.19 15.65 -7.91
CA ALA A 331 -4.40 16.56 -9.04
C ALA A 331 -5.65 16.20 -9.83
N TYR A 332 -5.88 14.91 -10.07
CA TYR A 332 -7.08 14.39 -10.72
C TYR A 332 -8.34 14.67 -9.90
N GLY A 333 -8.37 14.27 -8.62
CA GLY A 333 -9.57 14.41 -7.78
C GLY A 333 -9.93 15.86 -7.51
N VAL A 334 -8.95 16.70 -7.18
CA VAL A 334 -9.17 18.15 -6.99
C VAL A 334 -9.52 18.83 -8.30
N GLY A 335 -8.80 18.52 -9.38
CA GLY A 335 -9.07 19.11 -10.70
C GLY A 335 -10.46 18.78 -11.21
N MET A 336 -10.89 17.52 -11.14
CA MET A 336 -12.24 17.11 -11.55
C MET A 336 -13.30 17.73 -10.63
N GLY A 337 -13.06 17.77 -9.32
CA GLY A 337 -13.95 18.44 -8.38
C GLY A 337 -14.14 19.93 -8.71
N LEU A 338 -13.06 20.65 -9.01
CA LEU A 338 -13.13 22.05 -9.44
C LEU A 338 -13.83 22.20 -10.78
N ALA A 339 -13.57 21.30 -11.75
CA ALA A 339 -14.19 21.35 -13.06
C ALA A 339 -15.70 21.06 -13.04
N PHE A 340 -16.18 20.30 -12.06
CA PHE A 340 -17.62 20.10 -11.86
C PHE A 340 -18.27 21.26 -11.12
N ALA A 341 -17.54 21.93 -10.23
CA ALA A 341 -18.07 23.02 -9.42
C ALA A 341 -18.17 24.37 -10.15
N PHE A 342 -17.40 24.58 -11.23
CA PHE A 342 -17.27 25.85 -11.97
C PHE A 342 -17.25 25.61 -13.48
#